data_AF-A0A4Y4XNW4-F1
#
_entry.id   AF-A0A4Y4XNW4-F1
#
_cell.length_a   1.000
_cell.length_b   1.000
_cell.length_c   1.000
_cell.angle_alpha   90.00
_cell.angle_beta   90.00
_cell.angle_gamma   90.00
#
_symmetry.space_group_name_H-M   'P 1'
#
loop_
_entity.id
_entity.type
_entity.pdbx_description
1 polymer ?
#
loop_
_entity_poly.entity_id
_entity_poly.type
_entity_poly.pdbx_seq_one_letter_code
_entity_poly.pdbx_strand_id
1 'polypeptide(L)'
;ALCKTTPTTLNYRKKEFSRINEDNAKNLQEVLNNNTLKSKLGVDIESLEEDGTQIKVNFTDNTSESFDRLLYAIGGSTPLEFFKRCSLELDPSTNIPVV
;
A
#
# COMPACT_ATOMS: atom_id res chain seq x y z
N ALA A 1 14.51 -2.77 -7.70
CA ALA A 1 13.36 -1.89 -7.44
C ALA A 1 12.67 -1.60 -8.76
N LEU A 2 11.34 -1.71 -8.84
CA LEU A 2 10.56 -1.50 -10.08
C LEU A 2 10.80 -0.12 -10.70
N CYS A 3 11.02 0.88 -9.86
CA CYS A 3 11.36 2.25 -10.27
C CYS A 3 12.66 2.39 -11.09
N LYS A 4 13.51 1.35 -11.14
CA LYS A 4 14.71 1.33 -12.00
C LYS A 4 14.40 0.98 -13.45
N THR A 5 13.25 0.37 -13.73
CA THR A 5 12.90 -0.14 -15.06
C THR A 5 11.63 0.48 -15.62
N THR A 6 10.74 0.97 -14.76
CA THR A 6 9.46 1.57 -15.15
C THR A 6 9.12 2.78 -14.28
N PRO A 7 8.50 3.84 -14.83
CA PRO A 7 7.94 4.93 -14.03
C PRO A 7 7.04 4.36 -12.94
N THR A 8 7.35 4.67 -11.68
CA THR A 8 6.68 4.08 -10.53
C THR A 8 6.33 5.17 -9.53
N THR A 9 5.09 5.15 -9.05
CA THR A 9 4.61 6.02 -7.97
C THR A 9 4.33 5.18 -6.74
N LEU A 10 4.92 5.54 -5.61
CA LEU A 10 4.55 4.99 -4.30
C LEU A 10 3.55 5.93 -3.64
N ASN A 11 2.31 5.45 -3.49
CA ASN A 11 1.27 6.15 -2.74
C ASN A 11 1.13 5.55 -1.34
N TYR A 12 1.01 6.41 -0.33
CA TYR A 12 0.70 5.99 1.04
C TYR A 12 0.01 7.13 1.79
N ARG A 13 -1.13 6.82 2.41
CA ARG A 13 -1.99 7.81 3.08
C ARG A 13 -1.33 8.59 4.22
N LYS A 14 -0.28 8.04 4.84
CA LYS A 14 0.48 8.76 5.89
C LYS A 14 1.73 9.39 5.30
N LYS A 15 2.21 10.45 5.95
CA LYS A 15 3.44 11.16 5.55
C LYS A 15 4.71 10.32 5.75
N GLU A 16 4.66 9.36 6.67
CA GLU A 16 5.80 8.51 7.03
C GLU A 16 5.34 7.10 7.43
N PHE A 17 6.26 6.14 7.27
CA PHE A 17 6.03 4.74 7.66
C PHE A 17 6.21 4.57 9.17
N SER A 18 5.17 4.13 9.87
CA SER A 18 5.24 3.84 11.31
C SER A 18 5.93 2.51 11.63
N ARG A 19 6.04 1.60 10.65
CA ARG A 19 6.59 0.25 10.81
C ARG A 19 7.37 -0.13 9.54
N ILE A 20 8.58 0.39 9.43
CA ILE A 20 9.55 0.04 8.39
C ILE A 20 10.85 -0.39 9.07
N ASN A 21 11.49 -1.45 8.59
CA ASN A 21 12.80 -1.84 9.11
C ASN A 21 13.90 -0.91 8.54
N GLU A 22 15.07 -0.92 9.16
CA GLU A 22 16.18 -0.01 8.82
C GLU A 22 16.64 -0.16 7.36
N ASP A 23 16.78 -1.40 6.87
CA ASP A 23 17.21 -1.69 5.50
C ASP A 23 16.22 -1.13 4.46
N ASN A 24 14.92 -1.33 4.67
CA ASN A 24 13.90 -0.81 3.76
C ASN A 24 13.82 0.71 3.83
N ALA A 25 13.99 1.31 5.01
CA ALA A 25 14.01 2.76 5.16
C ALA A 25 15.20 3.37 4.39
N LYS A 26 16.39 2.78 4.52
CA LYS A 26 17.59 3.20 3.80
C LYS A 26 17.40 3.08 2.28
N ASN A 27 16.92 1.93 1.82
CA ASN A 27 16.67 1.69 0.39
C ASN A 27 15.62 2.66 -0.17
N LEU A 28 14.56 2.94 0.59
CA LEU A 28 13.52 3.91 0.20
C LEU A 28 14.09 5.32 0.10
N GLN A 29 14.86 5.77 1.09
CA GLN A 29 15.51 7.07 1.05
C GLN A 29 16.45 7.20 -0.16
N GLU A 30 17.22 6.18 -0.47
CA GLU A 30 18.12 6.19 -1.63
C GLU A 30 17.34 6.39 -2.95
N VAL A 31 16.26 5.65 -3.18
CA VAL A 31 15.49 5.77 -4.43
C VAL A 31 14.71 7.07 -4.53
N LEU A 32 14.28 7.64 -3.40
CA LEU A 32 13.63 8.94 -3.31
C LEU A 32 14.62 10.08 -3.60
N ASN A 33 15.81 10.04 -2.97
CA ASN A 33 16.86 11.05 -3.19
C ASN A 33 17.37 11.06 -4.64
N ASN A 34 17.40 9.89 -5.27
CA ASN A 34 17.79 9.75 -6.68
C ASN A 34 16.64 10.09 -7.65
N ASN A 35 15.47 10.52 -7.17
CA ASN A 35 14.28 10.83 -7.97
C ASN A 35 13.82 9.71 -8.92
N THR A 36 14.20 8.46 -8.64
CA THR A 36 13.80 7.31 -9.46
C THR A 36 12.38 6.85 -9.15
N LEU A 37 11.91 7.09 -7.92
CA LEU A 37 10.58 6.75 -7.43
C LEU A 37 9.78 8.04 -7.17
N LYS A 38 8.64 8.20 -7.84
CA LYS A 38 7.71 9.29 -7.54
C LYS A 38 6.99 8.98 -6.22
N SER A 39 6.87 9.98 -5.37
CA SER A 39 6.31 9.82 -4.02
C SER A 39 4.99 10.57 -3.88
N LYS A 40 3.97 9.88 -3.40
CA LYS A 40 2.68 10.45 -2.95
C LYS A 40 2.39 10.01 -1.52
N LEU A 41 3.26 10.42 -0.59
CA LEU A 41 3.07 10.22 0.86
C LEU A 41 2.14 11.30 1.42
N GLY A 42 1.31 10.92 2.40
CA GLY A 42 0.33 11.82 3.01
C GLY A 42 -0.89 12.11 2.12
N VAL A 43 -1.03 11.35 1.04
CA VAL A 43 -2.12 11.47 0.06
C VAL A 43 -2.79 10.11 -0.04
N ASP A 44 -4.10 10.05 0.04
CA ASP A 44 -4.86 8.81 -0.12
C ASP A 44 -5.50 8.73 -1.51
N ILE A 45 -5.98 7.55 -1.87
CA ILE A 45 -6.76 7.32 -3.09
C ILE A 45 -8.24 7.51 -2.76
N GLU A 46 -8.93 8.41 -3.46
CA GLU A 46 -10.37 8.63 -3.33
C GLU A 46 -11.18 7.69 -4.20
N SER A 47 -10.78 7.53 -5.46
CA SER A 47 -11.49 6.68 -6.41
C SER A 47 -10.59 6.22 -7.56
N LEU A 48 -11.05 5.18 -8.24
CA LEU A 48 -10.48 4.68 -9.48
C LEU A 48 -11.51 4.81 -10.60
N GLU A 49 -11.06 5.22 -11.77
CA GLU A 49 -11.85 5.35 -13.00
C GLU A 49 -11.18 4.59 -14.14
N GLU A 50 -11.98 4.07 -15.06
CA GLU A 50 -11.47 3.53 -16.32
C GLU A 50 -10.99 4.67 -17.22
N ASP A 51 -9.80 4.52 -17.79
CA ASP A 51 -9.21 5.48 -18.73
C ASP A 51 -8.63 4.72 -19.94
N GLY A 52 -9.54 4.24 -20.80
CA GLY A 52 -9.19 3.41 -21.94
C GLY A 52 -8.56 2.08 -21.52
N THR A 53 -7.24 1.95 -21.73
CA THR A 53 -6.48 0.75 -21.31
C THR A 53 -5.76 0.92 -19.98
N GLN A 54 -5.86 2.12 -19.40
CA GLN A 54 -5.24 2.50 -18.14
C GLN A 54 -6.29 2.69 -17.04
N ILE A 55 -5.78 2.85 -15.82
CA ILE A 55 -6.58 3.09 -14.63
C ILE A 55 -6.25 4.49 -14.13
N LYS A 56 -7.23 5.39 -14.17
CA LYS A 56 -7.10 6.72 -13.60
C LYS A 56 -7.33 6.64 -12.10
N VAL A 57 -6.38 7.16 -11.33
CA VAL A 57 -6.44 7.24 -9.87
C VAL A 57 -6.72 8.69 -9.50
N ASN A 58 -7.79 8.94 -8.75
CA ASN A 58 -8.08 10.23 -8.16
C ASN A 58 -7.60 10.24 -6.71
N PHE A 59 -6.86 11.28 -6.34
CA PHE A 59 -6.21 11.40 -5.05
C PHE A 59 -6.87 12.48 -4.18
N THR A 60 -6.74 12.36 -2.85
CA THR A 60 -7.28 13.32 -1.87
C THR A 60 -6.69 14.72 -1.94
N ASP A 61 -5.61 14.91 -2.71
CA ASP A 61 -4.96 16.20 -2.93
C ASP A 61 -5.52 16.95 -4.16
N ASN A 62 -6.66 16.49 -4.71
CA ASN A 62 -7.29 16.97 -5.94
C ASN A 62 -6.46 16.76 -7.21
N THR A 63 -5.45 15.89 -7.16
CA THR A 63 -4.72 15.47 -8.36
C THR A 63 -5.22 14.13 -8.86
N SER A 64 -4.98 13.84 -10.14
CA SER A 64 -5.25 12.54 -10.75
C SER A 64 -4.07 12.09 -11.61
N GLU A 65 -3.87 10.78 -11.74
CA GLU A 65 -2.82 10.20 -12.58
C GLU A 65 -3.27 8.84 -13.11
N SER A 66 -2.96 8.55 -14.38
CA SER A 66 -3.31 7.28 -15.03
C SER A 66 -2.14 6.30 -15.00
N PHE A 67 -2.43 5.04 -14.67
CA PHE A 67 -1.43 3.98 -14.52
C PHE A 67 -1.83 2.75 -15.33
N ASP A 68 -0.85 2.06 -15.91
CA ASP A 68 -1.10 0.79 -16.58
C ASP A 68 -1.42 -0.34 -15.59
N ARG A 69 -0.88 -0.27 -14.36
CA ARG A 69 -1.01 -1.31 -13.33
C ARG A 69 -1.06 -0.68 -11.94
N LEU A 70 -1.86 -1.28 -11.05
CA LEU A 70 -1.90 -0.94 -9.63
C LEU A 70 -1.52 -2.17 -8.80
N LEU A 71 -0.69 -1.97 -7.77
CA LEU A 71 -0.33 -3.01 -6.80
C LEU A 71 -0.74 -2.56 -5.40
N TYR A 72 -1.70 -3.26 -4.81
CA TYR A 72 -2.12 -3.01 -3.43
C TYR A 72 -1.27 -3.81 -2.45
N ALA A 73 -0.46 -3.09 -1.67
CA ALA A 73 0.34 -3.64 -0.57
C ALA A 73 -0.13 -3.06 0.77
N ILE A 74 -1.43 -3.13 1.04
CA ILE A 74 -2.09 -2.49 2.20
C ILE A 74 -2.09 -3.35 3.47
N GLY A 75 -1.43 -4.51 3.44
CA GLY A 75 -1.43 -5.50 4.52
C GLY A 75 -2.49 -6.59 4.33
N GLY A 76 -2.53 -7.51 5.28
CA GLY A 76 -3.51 -8.60 5.33
C GLY A 76 -4.59 -8.34 6.37
N SER A 77 -5.74 -8.99 6.21
CA SER A 77 -6.76 -9.10 7.25
C SER A 77 -6.61 -10.40 8.01
N THR A 78 -6.98 -10.40 9.30
CA THR A 78 -7.10 -11.64 10.08
C THR A 78 -8.16 -12.54 9.42
N PRO A 79 -7.85 -13.81 9.08
CA PRO A 79 -8.79 -14.70 8.41
C PRO A 79 -9.82 -15.27 9.39
N LEU A 80 -10.63 -14.40 9.99
CA LEU A 80 -11.58 -14.72 11.07
C LEU A 80 -12.52 -15.87 10.76
N GLU A 81 -13.09 -15.88 9.55
CA GLU A 81 -14.02 -16.92 9.13
C GLU A 81 -13.35 -18.30 8.99
N PHE A 82 -12.05 -18.33 8.66
CA PHE A 82 -11.29 -19.57 8.65
C PHE A 82 -11.14 -20.12 10.07
N PHE A 83 -10.78 -19.27 11.04
CA PHE A 83 -10.63 -19.69 12.43
C PHE A 83 -11.94 -20.23 13.03
N LYS A 84 -13.06 -19.54 12.79
CA LYS A 84 -14.39 -20.00 13.22
C LYS A 84 -14.75 -21.36 12.65
N ARG A 85 -14.44 -21.61 11.37
CA ARG A 85 -14.69 -22.91 10.70
C ARG A 85 -13.85 -24.04 11.27
N CYS A 86 -12.66 -23.75 11.76
CA CYS A 86 -11.80 -24.70 12.44
C CYS A 86 -12.16 -24.88 13.94
N SER A 87 -13.22 -24.21 14.42
CA SER A 87 -13.66 -24.24 15.82
C SER A 87 -12.54 -23.86 16.80
N LEU A 88 -11.66 -22.95 16.39
CA LEU A 88 -10.62 -22.41 17.27
C LEU A 88 -11.25 -21.46 18.29
N GLU A 89 -10.78 -21.54 19.54
CA GLU A 89 -11.10 -20.53 20.55
C GLU A 89 -10.32 -19.25 20.24
N LEU A 90 -11.03 -18.12 20.18
CA LEU A 90 -10.45 -16.83 19.81
C LEU A 90 -10.46 -15.89 20.99
N ASP A 91 -9.37 -15.14 21.16
CA ASP A 91 -9.30 -14.03 22.09
C ASP A 91 -10.33 -12.96 21.67
N PRO A 92 -11.30 -12.58 22.52
CA PRO A 92 -12.35 -11.61 22.20
C PRO A 92 -11.82 -10.20 21.85
N SER A 93 -10.64 -9.84 22.33
CA SER A 93 -10.03 -8.53 22.15
C SER A 93 -9.15 -8.45 20.89
N THR A 94 -8.51 -9.55 20.51
CA THR A 94 -7.54 -9.57 19.40
C THR A 94 -8.00 -10.36 18.18
N ASN A 95 -9.05 -11.20 18.32
CA ASN A 95 -9.54 -12.09 17.26
C ASN A 95 -8.49 -13.10 16.77
N ILE A 96 -7.50 -13.41 17.61
CA ILE A 96 -6.42 -14.36 17.34
C ILE A 96 -6.68 -15.66 18.10
N PRO A 97 -6.37 -16.84 17.52
CA PRO A 97 -6.50 -18.13 18.21
C PRO A 97 -5.69 -18.17 19.51
N VAL A 98 -6.33 -18.66 20.57
CA VAL A 98 -5.67 -18.98 21.84
C VAL A 98 -5.01 -20.36 21.67
N VAL A 99 -3.71 -20.46 21.94
CA VAL A 99 -2.91 -21.68 21.83
C VAL A 99 -2.58 -22.22 23.21
#